data_AF-A0A8T4IFG3-F1
#
_entry.id   AF-A0A8T4IFG3-F1
#
_cell.length_a   1.000
_cell.length_b   1.000
_cell.length_c   1.000
_cell.angle_alpha   90.00
_cell.angle_beta   90.00
_cell.angle_gamma   90.00
#
_symmetry.space_group_name_H-M   'P 1'
#
loop_
_entity.id
_entity.type
_entity.pdbx_description
1 polymer ?
#
loop_
_entity_poly.entity_id
_entity_poly.type
_entity_poly.pdbx_seq_one_letter_code
_entity_poly.pdbx_strand_id
1 'polypeptide(L)'
;MLPLMLQAAPPPAVPAPAVDDEIVVIGKRLRDWRGRFRMHDGKPECRTTRSTGDKAIDAIGCEAMVQCYGPLQARVEQMTAQVKDKAERTRRLQQIADGQVQCLKDARQAGIAKLAEERVQ
;
A
#
# COMPACT_ATOMS: atom_id res chain seq x y z
N MET A 1 30.16 -17.05 -55.02
CA MET A 1 29.42 -15.84 -54.56
C MET A 1 28.78 -16.18 -53.22
N LEU A 2 29.34 -15.73 -52.10
CA LEU A 2 28.71 -15.89 -50.78
C LEU A 2 27.78 -14.68 -50.52
N PRO A 3 26.53 -14.87 -50.11
CA PRO A 3 25.66 -13.76 -49.74
C PRO A 3 26.03 -13.26 -48.34
N LEU A 4 26.23 -11.94 -48.24
CA LEU A 4 26.43 -11.23 -46.99
C LEU A 4 25.07 -11.13 -46.27
N MET A 5 24.90 -11.78 -45.13
CA MET A 5 23.70 -11.61 -44.31
C MET A 5 23.79 -10.30 -43.52
N LEU A 6 22.81 -9.42 -43.74
CA LEU A 6 22.64 -8.16 -43.02
C LEU A 6 22.18 -8.46 -41.59
N GLN A 7 23.06 -8.30 -40.59
CA GLN A 7 22.66 -8.37 -39.18
C GLN A 7 21.89 -7.10 -38.81
N ALA A 8 20.62 -7.26 -38.46
CA ALA A 8 19.83 -6.20 -37.84
C ALA A 8 20.42 -5.88 -36.45
N ALA A 9 20.79 -4.62 -36.23
CA ALA A 9 21.23 -4.15 -34.93
C ALA A 9 20.10 -4.27 -33.90
N PRO A 10 20.37 -4.71 -32.66
CA PRO A 10 19.35 -4.76 -31.62
C PRO A 10 18.81 -3.34 -31.34
N PRO A 11 17.50 -3.20 -31.05
CA PRO A 11 16.94 -1.91 -30.69
C PRO A 11 17.63 -1.36 -29.43
N PRO A 12 17.76 -0.02 -29.31
CA PRO A 12 18.36 0.59 -28.14
C PRO A 12 17.60 0.18 -26.88
N ALA A 13 18.33 -0.35 -25.89
CA ALA A 13 17.77 -0.67 -24.58
C ALA A 13 17.30 0.63 -23.91
N VAL A 14 16.04 0.67 -23.49
CA VAL A 14 15.52 1.79 -22.70
C VAL A 14 16.27 1.78 -21.36
N PRO A 15 16.86 2.90 -20.90
CA PRO A 15 17.53 2.94 -19.61
C PRO A 15 16.54 2.60 -18.50
N ALA A 16 16.97 1.75 -17.56
CA ALA A 16 16.17 1.44 -16.38
C ALA A 16 15.91 2.74 -15.58
N PRO A 17 14.69 2.95 -15.06
CA PRO A 17 14.38 4.13 -14.27
C PRO A 17 15.26 4.19 -13.02
N ALA A 18 15.59 5.39 -12.56
CA ALA A 18 16.31 5.57 -11.29
C ALA A 18 15.37 5.28 -10.10
N VAL A 19 15.94 4.90 -8.94
CA VAL A 19 15.17 4.62 -7.71
C VAL A 19 14.26 5.80 -7.35
N ASP A 20 14.77 7.03 -7.44
CA ASP A 20 14.02 8.24 -7.11
C ASP A 20 12.80 8.42 -8.02
N ASP A 21 12.91 8.06 -9.30
CA ASP A 21 11.79 8.11 -10.25
C ASP A 21 10.71 7.09 -9.86
N GLU A 22 11.10 5.87 -9.50
CA GLU A 22 10.18 4.83 -9.03
C GLU A 22 9.48 5.24 -7.72
N ILE A 23 10.20 5.84 -6.76
CA ILE A 23 9.59 6.37 -5.52
C ILE A 23 8.47 7.37 -5.85
N VAL A 24 8.73 8.30 -6.78
CA VAL A 24 7.74 9.29 -7.20
C VAL A 24 6.55 8.63 -7.90
N VAL A 25 6.78 7.68 -8.80
CA VAL A 25 5.71 6.98 -9.54
C VAL A 25 4.84 6.15 -8.59
N ILE A 26 5.45 5.34 -7.74
CA ILE A 26 4.75 4.50 -6.76
C ILE A 26 3.96 5.39 -5.81
N GLY A 27 4.58 6.43 -5.26
CA GLY A 27 3.93 7.38 -4.36
C GLY A 27 2.71 8.05 -5.02
N LYS A 28 2.82 8.50 -6.27
CA LYS A 28 1.70 9.09 -7.02
C LYS A 28 0.54 8.12 -7.18
N ARG A 29 0.81 6.87 -7.59
CA ARG A 29 -0.21 5.84 -7.79
C ARG A 29 -0.90 5.47 -6.47
N LEU A 30 -0.13 5.30 -5.40
CA LEU A 30 -0.68 4.94 -4.10
C LEU A 30 -1.62 6.00 -3.51
N ARG A 31 -1.50 7.28 -3.90
CA ARG A 31 -2.46 8.33 -3.47
C ARG A 31 -3.88 8.09 -3.97
N ASP A 32 -4.05 7.41 -5.10
CA ASP A 32 -5.36 7.10 -5.68
C ASP A 32 -5.93 5.76 -5.21
N TRP A 33 -5.09 4.94 -4.57
CA TRP A 33 -5.49 3.67 -3.97
C TRP A 33 -6.51 3.86 -2.84
N ARG A 34 -7.46 2.95 -2.71
CA ARG A 34 -8.40 2.90 -1.58
C ARG A 34 -8.51 1.48 -1.06
N GLY A 35 -8.35 1.31 0.25
CA GLY A 35 -8.59 0.05 0.95
C GLY A 35 -9.71 0.15 1.98
N ARG A 36 -10.29 -1.00 2.30
CA ARG A 36 -11.17 -1.19 3.43
C ARG A 36 -10.51 -2.16 4.40
N PHE A 37 -10.32 -1.72 5.63
CA PHE A 37 -9.88 -2.56 6.73
C PHE A 37 -11.09 -3.12 7.48
N ARG A 38 -11.01 -4.39 7.88
CA ARG A 38 -11.99 -5.05 8.74
C ARG A 38 -11.28 -6.07 9.63
N MET A 39 -11.89 -6.35 10.78
CA MET A 39 -11.54 -7.52 11.57
C MET A 39 -12.49 -8.65 11.19
N HIS A 40 -11.95 -9.81 10.83
CA HIS A 40 -12.73 -11.01 10.54
C HIS A 40 -12.16 -12.16 11.36
N ASP A 41 -12.98 -12.76 12.23
CA ASP A 41 -12.59 -13.86 13.13
C ASP A 41 -11.29 -13.58 13.91
N GLY A 42 -11.18 -12.35 14.39
CA GLY A 42 -10.03 -11.85 15.15
C GLY A 42 -8.75 -11.67 14.33
N LYS A 43 -8.84 -11.70 13.00
CA LYS A 43 -7.71 -11.44 12.09
C LYS A 43 -7.90 -10.09 11.38
N PRO A 44 -6.83 -9.27 11.30
CA PRO A 44 -6.86 -8.05 10.50
C PRO A 44 -6.89 -8.40 9.02
N GLU A 45 -7.89 -7.89 8.32
CA GLU A 45 -8.00 -8.03 6.88
C GLU A 45 -8.08 -6.67 6.21
N CYS A 46 -7.35 -6.53 5.10
CA CYS A 46 -7.50 -5.42 4.18
C CYS A 46 -8.02 -5.92 2.83
N ARG A 47 -8.98 -5.19 2.28
CA ARG A 47 -9.46 -5.38 0.90
C ARG A 47 -9.24 -4.10 0.11
N THR A 48 -8.52 -4.19 -1.01
CA THR A 48 -8.47 -3.12 -2.01
C THR A 48 -9.86 -2.90 -2.60
N THR A 49 -10.34 -1.65 -2.54
CA THR A 49 -11.63 -1.21 -3.09
C THR A 49 -11.46 -0.35 -4.33
N ARG A 50 -10.32 0.33 -4.48
CA ARG A 50 -9.86 0.98 -5.70
C ARG A 50 -8.38 0.66 -5.89
N SER A 51 -8.09 -0.12 -6.93
CA SER A 51 -6.73 -0.53 -7.28
C SER A 51 -5.99 0.59 -8.00
N THR A 52 -4.66 0.58 -7.87
CA THR A 52 -3.74 1.39 -8.67
C THR A 52 -3.48 0.80 -10.06
N GLY A 53 -3.98 -0.41 -10.33
CA GLY A 53 -3.61 -1.21 -11.50
C GLY A 53 -2.32 -2.02 -11.29
N ASP A 54 -1.66 -1.86 -10.14
CA ASP A 54 -0.40 -2.49 -9.81
C ASP A 54 -0.51 -3.20 -8.45
N LYS A 55 -0.46 -4.54 -8.47
CA LYS A 55 -0.70 -5.34 -7.27
C LYS A 55 0.35 -5.12 -6.19
N ALA A 56 1.60 -4.82 -6.57
CA ALA A 56 2.67 -4.57 -5.60
C ALA A 56 2.42 -3.24 -4.87
N ILE A 57 1.96 -2.22 -5.60
CA ILE A 57 1.59 -0.93 -5.01
C ILE A 57 0.33 -1.07 -4.14
N ASP A 58 -0.66 -1.83 -4.59
CA ASP A 58 -1.86 -2.11 -3.80
C ASP A 58 -1.52 -2.83 -2.48
N ALA A 59 -0.53 -3.74 -2.50
CA ALA A 59 -0.07 -4.45 -1.32
C ALA A 59 0.51 -3.48 -0.27
N ILE A 60 1.31 -2.49 -0.67
CA ILE A 60 1.82 -1.44 0.25
C ILE A 60 0.67 -0.78 1.02
N GLY A 61 -0.41 -0.43 0.30
CA GLY A 61 -1.59 0.19 0.91
C GLY A 61 -2.25 -0.72 1.95
N CYS A 62 -2.43 -2.00 1.62
CA CYS A 62 -3.09 -2.95 2.50
C CYS A 62 -2.24 -3.38 3.69
N GLU A 63 -0.97 -3.67 3.47
CA GLU A 63 -0.02 -4.05 4.51
C GLU A 63 0.12 -2.94 5.56
N ALA A 64 0.19 -1.67 5.12
CA ALA A 64 0.19 -0.54 6.04
C ALA A 64 -1.07 -0.49 6.92
N MET A 65 -2.26 -0.77 6.37
CA MET A 65 -3.49 -0.83 7.17
C MET A 65 -3.45 -1.98 8.19
N VAL A 66 -3.02 -3.17 7.77
CA VAL A 66 -2.92 -4.34 8.65
C VAL A 66 -1.91 -4.10 9.77
N GLN A 67 -0.74 -3.56 9.45
CA GLN A 67 0.32 -3.26 10.40
C GLN A 67 -0.13 -2.22 11.44
N CYS A 68 -0.79 -1.14 11.02
CA CYS A 68 -1.14 -0.04 11.91
C CYS A 68 -2.43 -0.25 12.69
N TYR A 69 -3.41 -0.95 12.11
CA TYR A 69 -4.71 -1.18 12.77
C TYR A 69 -4.80 -2.53 13.47
N GLY A 70 -4.08 -3.56 13.02
CA GLY A 70 -4.10 -4.90 13.62
C GLY A 70 -3.85 -4.90 15.14
N PRO A 71 -2.80 -4.23 15.65
CA PRO A 71 -2.52 -4.17 17.09
C PRO A 71 -3.61 -3.49 17.92
N LEU A 72 -4.53 -2.74 17.30
CA LEU A 72 -5.58 -1.99 18.01
C LEU A 72 -6.83 -2.84 18.27
N GLN A 73 -6.85 -4.10 17.82
CA GLN A 73 -8.00 -4.99 17.93
C GLN A 73 -8.65 -4.98 19.31
N ALA A 74 -7.88 -5.35 20.34
CA ALA A 74 -8.39 -5.51 21.69
C ALA A 74 -8.97 -4.19 22.23
N ARG A 75 -8.33 -3.06 21.90
CA ARG A 75 -8.80 -1.72 22.27
C ARG A 75 -10.14 -1.39 21.57
N VAL A 76 -10.27 -1.72 20.29
CA VAL A 76 -11.50 -1.50 19.53
C VAL A 76 -12.62 -2.38 20.09
N GLU A 77 -12.37 -3.67 20.31
CA GLU A 77 -13.34 -4.61 20.87
C GLU A 77 -13.85 -4.14 22.24
N GLN A 78 -12.94 -3.83 23.17
CA GLN A 78 -13.28 -3.32 24.50
C GLN A 78 -14.14 -2.05 24.42
N MET A 79 -13.77 -1.10 23.55
CA MET A 79 -14.53 0.13 23.37
C MET A 79 -15.92 -0.13 22.78
N THR A 80 -16.03 -0.99 21.77
CA THR A 80 -17.33 -1.30 21.16
C THR A 80 -18.27 -2.07 22.08
N ALA A 81 -17.74 -2.87 23.01
CA ALA A 81 -18.53 -3.57 24.03
C ALA A 81 -19.14 -2.60 25.05
N GLN A 82 -18.46 -1.49 25.35
CA GLN A 82 -18.91 -0.50 26.34
C GLN A 82 -19.85 0.57 25.74
N VAL A 83 -19.67 0.90 24.46
CA VAL A 83 -20.34 2.04 23.82
C VAL A 83 -21.57 1.60 23.05
N LYS A 84 -22.75 1.74 23.66
CA LYS A 84 -24.04 1.37 23.07
C LYS A 84 -24.51 2.32 21.96
N ASP A 85 -24.27 3.63 22.13
CA ASP A 85 -24.67 4.62 21.13
C ASP A 85 -23.84 4.52 19.85
N LYS A 86 -24.51 4.54 18.69
CA LYS A 86 -23.88 4.37 17.38
C LYS A 86 -23.02 5.57 17.00
N ALA A 87 -23.50 6.79 17.24
CA ALA A 87 -22.78 8.00 16.86
C ALA A 87 -21.50 8.16 17.70
N GLU A 88 -21.59 7.90 19.01
CA GLU A 88 -20.46 7.83 19.94
C GLU A 88 -19.43 6.80 19.50
N ARG A 89 -19.90 5.59 19.11
CA ARG A 89 -19.03 4.52 18.64
C ARG A 89 -18.29 4.93 17.37
N THR A 90 -18.99 5.50 16.39
CA THR A 90 -18.37 6.00 15.16
C THR A 90 -17.33 7.08 15.46
N ARG A 91 -17.63 8.03 16.34
CA ARG A 91 -16.68 9.09 16.72
C ARG A 91 -15.42 8.50 17.37
N ARG A 92 -15.55 7.56 18.29
CA ARG A 92 -14.40 6.92 18.96
C ARG A 92 -13.56 6.07 18.02
N LEU A 93 -14.20 5.33 17.10
CA LEU A 93 -13.49 4.59 16.06
C LEU A 93 -12.69 5.55 15.16
N GLN A 94 -13.27 6.68 14.78
CA GLN A 94 -12.57 7.69 14.00
C GLN A 94 -11.36 8.24 14.76
N GLN A 95 -11.49 8.55 16.05
CA GLN A 95 -10.37 9.01 16.88
C GLN A 95 -9.24 7.98 16.97
N ILE A 96 -9.57 6.69 17.11
CA ILE A 96 -8.58 5.60 17.09
C ILE A 96 -7.86 5.57 15.74
N ALA A 97 -8.61 5.68 14.64
CA ALA A 97 -8.07 5.66 13.29
C ALA A 97 -7.19 6.88 12.98
N ASP A 98 -7.61 8.08 13.39
CA ASP A 98 -6.86 9.34 13.25
C ASP A 98 -5.52 9.27 14.01
N GLY A 99 -5.51 8.59 15.15
CA GLY A 99 -4.29 8.34 15.91
C GLY A 99 -3.23 7.49 15.17
N GLN A 100 -3.58 6.85 14.05
CA GLN A 100 -2.66 6.02 13.26
C GLN A 100 -2.12 6.71 12.01
N VAL A 101 -2.44 7.99 11.79
CA VAL A 101 -2.01 8.72 10.58
C VAL A 101 -0.50 8.65 10.39
N GLN A 102 0.29 8.79 11.46
CA GLN A 102 1.75 8.73 11.36
C GLN A 102 2.24 7.31 11.02
N CYS A 103 1.75 6.29 11.72
CA CYS A 103 2.07 4.89 11.41
C CYS A 103 1.80 4.56 9.93
N LEU A 104 0.64 4.96 9.41
CA LEU A 104 0.28 4.72 8.01
C LEU A 104 1.22 5.42 7.02
N LYS A 105 1.66 6.64 7.34
CA LYS A 105 2.62 7.36 6.50
C LYS A 105 3.96 6.63 6.48
N ASP A 106 4.48 6.29 7.65
CA ASP A 106 5.78 5.65 7.81
C ASP A 106 5.81 4.27 7.15
N ALA A 107 4.78 3.44 7.40
CA ALA A 107 4.65 2.13 6.79
C ALA A 107 4.58 2.20 5.25
N ARG A 108 3.82 3.16 4.71
CA ARG A 108 3.76 3.36 3.25
C ARG A 108 5.08 3.85 2.69
N GLN A 109 5.76 4.79 3.35
CA GLN A 109 7.04 5.29 2.89
C GLN A 109 8.09 4.17 2.85
N ALA A 110 8.13 3.32 3.87
CA ALA A 110 9.01 2.15 3.91
C ALA A 110 8.69 1.16 2.76
N GLY A 111 7.41 0.87 2.54
CA GLY A 111 6.99 -0.01 1.44
C GLY A 111 7.31 0.57 0.05
N ILE A 112 7.16 1.88 -0.13
CA ILE A 112 7.52 2.57 -1.38
C ILE A 112 9.02 2.46 -1.64
N ALA A 113 9.86 2.79 -0.66
CA ALA A 113 11.30 2.73 -0.80
C ALA A 113 11.77 1.31 -1.15
N LYS A 114 11.26 0.31 -0.43
CA LYS A 114 11.57 -1.10 -0.71
C LYS A 114 11.19 -1.51 -2.13
N LEU A 115 9.95 -1.22 -2.56
CA LEU A 115 9.49 -1.60 -3.91
C LEU A 115 10.26 -0.86 -5.01
N ALA A 116 10.67 0.39 -4.77
CA ALA A 116 11.47 1.15 -5.71
C ALA A 116 12.86 0.51 -5.91
N GLU A 117 13.52 0.11 -4.82
CA GLU A 117 14.80 -0.62 -4.89
C GLU A 117 14.65 -1.96 -5.64
N GLU A 118 13.58 -2.72 -5.37
CA GLU A 118 13.31 -4.01 -6.03
C GLU A 118 13.08 -3.91 -7.55
N ARG A 119 12.68 -2.73 -8.06
CA ARG A 119 12.36 -2.54 -9.48
C ARG A 119 13.51 -2.10 -10.35
N VAL A 120 14.56 -1.57 -9.73
CA VAL A 120 15.76 -1.08 -10.44
C VAL A 120 16.89 -2.11 -10.45
N GLN A 121 16.74 -3.20 -9.69
CA GLN A 121 17.68 -4.30 -9.59
C GLN A 121 17.50 -5.33 -10.71
#